data_AF-A0A538TXC8-F1
#
_entry.id   AF-A0A538TXC8-F1
#
_cell.length_a   1.000
_cell.length_b   1.000
_cell.length_c   1.000
_cell.angle_alpha   90.00
_cell.angle_beta   90.00
_cell.angle_gamma   90.00
#
_symmetry.space_group_name_H-M   'P 1'
#
loop_
_entity.id
_entity.type
_entity.pdbx_description
1 polymer ?
#
loop_
_entity_poly.entity_id
_entity_poly.type
_entity_poly.pdbx_seq_one_letter_code
_entity_poly.pdbx_strand_id
1 'polypeptide(L)'
;LRTGWDLGERLASDPETRHIPFVFVTGFDQQVRDRLQNNVFAQRPKHLVKPIDGATLVAAIEEVVGAIGSRQVRILMADDDASVAAFVRKVLPEGRFHLDLASNGEECLHILRTQPRGFDLLLLDLMMPGVSGYDVLRQMALSGTSASLPVLVLTNYPEPRTDEERQLLEHGMVLDIVSKTAVHENPSLLAHVVEWHVEVAGDREGLEEAA
;
A
#
# COMPACT_ATOMS: atom_id res chain seq x y z
N LEU A 1 9.53 17.68 23.96
CA LEU A 1 10.56 16.88 23.25
C LEU A 1 11.89 17.56 23.49
N ARG A 2 12.91 16.87 24.03
CA ARG A 2 14.20 17.50 24.36
C ARG A 2 15.30 17.17 23.36
N THR A 3 15.22 16.04 22.63
CA THR A 3 16.16 15.68 21.56
C THR A 3 15.50 14.87 20.43
N GLY A 4 16.18 14.73 19.29
CA GLY A 4 15.77 13.81 18.21
C GLY A 4 15.75 12.34 18.65
N TRP A 5 16.53 11.98 19.67
CA TRP A 5 16.51 10.64 20.28
C TRP A 5 15.18 10.36 20.99
N ASP A 6 14.71 11.30 21.82
CA ASP A 6 13.42 11.16 22.53
C ASP A 6 12.26 11.04 21.54
N LEU A 7 12.38 11.68 20.37
CA LEU A 7 11.40 11.53 19.29
C LEU A 7 11.44 10.12 18.72
N GLY A 8 12.63 9.58 18.42
CA GLY A 8 12.75 8.21 17.93
C GLY A 8 12.24 7.16 18.92
N GLU A 9 12.52 7.32 20.22
CA GLU A 9 11.97 6.45 21.27
C GLU A 9 10.44 6.53 21.33
N ARG A 10 9.88 7.74 21.21
CA ARG A 10 8.42 7.93 21.21
C ARG A 10 7.78 7.32 19.97
N LEU A 11 8.36 7.54 18.78
CA LEU A 11 7.89 6.93 17.54
C LEU A 11 7.90 5.40 17.65
N ALA A 12 9.00 4.83 18.13
CA ALA A 12 9.13 3.38 18.28
C ALA A 12 8.21 2.77 19.36
N SER A 13 7.80 3.55 20.37
CA SER A 13 6.95 3.08 21.48
C SER A 13 5.45 3.27 21.21
N ASP A 14 5.07 4.10 20.24
CA ASP A 14 3.69 4.43 19.93
C ASP A 14 3.15 3.51 18.82
N PRO A 15 2.09 2.72 19.05
CA PRO A 15 1.52 1.82 18.05
C PRO A 15 1.15 2.50 16.72
N GLU A 16 0.74 3.77 16.75
CA GLU A 16 0.35 4.51 15.55
C GLU A 16 1.56 5.00 14.73
N THR A 17 2.77 4.96 15.27
CA THR A 17 3.97 5.49 14.58
C THR A 17 5.19 4.58 14.61
N ARG A 18 5.14 3.45 15.34
CA ARG A 18 6.23 2.47 15.43
C ARG A 18 6.58 1.79 14.12
N HIS A 19 5.66 1.83 13.17
CA HIS A 19 5.83 1.29 11.82
C HIS A 19 6.65 2.22 10.91
N ILE A 20 6.80 3.49 11.28
CA ILE A 20 7.48 4.48 10.44
C ILE A 20 9.00 4.26 10.55
N PRO A 21 9.68 3.85 9.47
CA PRO A 21 11.13 3.75 9.49
C PRO A 21 11.77 5.13 9.68
N PHE A 22 12.81 5.21 10.50
CA PHE A 22 13.58 6.44 10.65
C PHE A 22 15.08 6.17 10.71
N VAL A 23 15.83 7.14 10.19
CA VAL A 23 17.30 7.15 10.23
C VAL A 23 17.73 8.28 11.15
N PHE A 24 18.53 7.97 12.16
CA PHE A 24 19.15 9.01 13.00
C PHE A 24 20.27 9.69 12.24
N VAL A 25 20.24 11.01 12.17
CA VAL A 25 21.32 11.81 11.57
C VAL A 25 21.99 12.65 12.66
N THR A 26 23.18 12.24 13.11
CA THR A 26 23.84 12.76 14.31
C THR A 26 25.22 13.35 14.02
N GLY A 27 25.62 14.38 14.79
CA GLY A 27 27.01 14.86 14.82
C GLY A 27 27.88 14.16 15.88
N PHE A 28 27.29 13.28 16.70
CA PHE A 28 27.93 12.64 17.83
C PHE A 28 27.73 11.11 17.76
N ASP A 29 28.66 10.41 17.11
CA ASP A 29 28.60 8.96 16.89
C ASP A 29 28.72 8.16 18.19
N GLN A 30 29.62 8.57 19.10
CA GLN A 30 29.87 7.83 20.34
C GLN A 30 28.66 7.81 21.28
N GLN A 31 27.99 8.96 21.49
CA GLN A 31 26.81 9.07 22.36
C GLN A 31 25.60 8.27 21.83
N VAL A 32 25.46 8.17 20.51
CA VAL A 32 24.41 7.36 19.87
C VAL A 32 24.73 5.87 20.01
N ARG A 33 25.98 5.46 19.80
CA ARG A 33 26.42 4.07 19.99
C ARG A 33 26.23 3.60 21.44
N ASP A 34 26.59 4.43 22.41
CA ASP A 34 26.48 4.11 23.83
C ASP A 34 25.00 4.00 24.27
N ARG A 35 24.10 4.79 23.67
CA ARG A 35 22.65 4.67 23.90
C ARG A 35 22.03 3.46 23.19
N LEU A 36 22.49 3.11 21.99
CA LEU A 36 22.03 1.92 21.26
C LEU A 36 22.34 0.61 21.99
N GLN A 37 23.40 0.56 22.80
CA GLN A 37 23.75 -0.62 23.60
C GLN A 37 22.77 -0.89 24.75
N ASN A 38 21.94 0.10 25.12
CA ASN A 38 21.15 0.06 26.36
C ASN A 38 19.63 0.19 26.13
N ASN A 39 19.13 0.13 24.88
CA ASN A 39 17.78 0.57 24.53
C ASN A 39 16.82 -0.45 23.91
N VAL A 40 15.52 -0.11 24.03
CA VAL A 40 14.28 -0.89 23.83
C VAL A 40 13.78 -0.87 22.37
N PHE A 41 14.65 -0.66 21.38
CA PHE A 41 14.21 -0.72 19.98
C PHE A 41 14.12 -2.18 19.53
N ALA A 42 12.97 -2.59 18.98
CA ALA A 42 12.76 -3.96 18.48
C ALA A 42 13.76 -4.33 17.36
N GLN A 43 14.19 -3.34 16.58
CA GLN A 43 15.29 -3.43 15.62
C GLN A 43 16.26 -2.28 15.82
N ARG A 44 17.55 -2.51 15.58
CA ARG A 44 18.57 -1.48 15.77
C ARG A 44 18.36 -0.35 14.76
N PRO A 45 17.99 0.88 15.18
CA PRO A 45 17.74 1.96 14.23
C PRO A 45 19.04 2.36 13.54
N LYS A 46 18.95 2.60 12.23
CA LYS A 46 20.10 3.06 11.44
C LYS A 46 20.48 4.47 11.87
N HIS A 47 21.77 4.74 11.94
CA HIS A 47 22.28 6.09 12.19
C HIS A 47 23.41 6.46 11.22
N LEU A 48 23.43 7.74 10.85
CA LEU A 48 24.41 8.37 9.99
C LEU A 48 25.10 9.50 10.75
N VAL A 49 26.40 9.65 10.50
CA VAL A 49 27.23 10.67 11.15
C VAL A 49 27.46 11.82 10.18
N LYS A 50 27.23 13.06 10.64
CA LYS A 50 27.52 14.26 9.85
C LYS A 50 29.04 14.50 9.71
N PRO A 51 29.52 15.01 8.56
CA PRO A 51 28.75 15.33 7.35
C PRO A 51 28.37 14.07 6.54
N ILE A 52 27.20 14.11 5.90
CA ILE A 52 26.65 13.00 5.10
C ILE A 52 26.53 13.47 3.66
N ASP A 53 27.05 12.69 2.71
CA ASP A 53 26.83 12.91 1.28
C ASP A 53 25.50 12.30 0.82
N GLY A 54 24.99 12.78 -0.32
CA GLY A 54 23.68 12.35 -0.84
C GLY A 54 23.59 10.84 -1.11
N ALA A 55 24.66 10.21 -1.59
CA ALA A 55 24.64 8.78 -1.91
C ALA A 55 24.55 7.93 -0.64
N THR A 56 25.28 8.30 0.41
CA THR A 56 25.21 7.64 1.72
C THR A 56 23.83 7.80 2.38
N LEU A 57 23.20 8.97 2.24
CA LEU A 57 21.84 9.17 2.75
C LEU A 57 20.83 8.31 2.00
N VAL A 58 20.90 8.29 0.66
CA VAL A 58 20.00 7.48 -0.19
C VAL A 58 20.14 6.00 0.13
N ALA A 59 21.36 5.47 0.19
CA ALA A 59 21.60 4.06 0.51
C ALA A 59 21.06 3.66 1.90
N ALA A 60 21.17 4.56 2.89
CA ALA A 60 20.63 4.30 4.22
C ALA A 60 19.09 4.33 4.24
N ILE A 61 18.46 5.18 3.43
CA ILE A 61 17.00 5.19 3.27
C ILE A 61 16.57 3.90 2.57
N GLU A 62 17.20 3.53 1.45
CA GLU A 62 16.91 2.30 0.70
C GLU A 62 17.10 1.04 1.55
N GLU A 63 18.09 1.00 2.46
CA GLU A 63 18.31 -0.13 3.35
C GLU A 63 17.20 -0.26 4.40
N VAL A 64 16.74 0.86 4.97
CA VAL A 64 15.68 0.85 5.98
C VAL A 64 14.31 0.64 5.34
N VAL A 65 14.08 1.15 4.13
CA VAL A 65 12.85 0.93 3.34
C VAL A 65 12.83 -0.47 2.73
N GLY A 66 13.95 -0.97 2.19
CA GLY A 66 14.04 -2.27 1.54
C GLY A 66 14.01 -3.48 2.48
N ALA A 67 14.16 -3.25 3.80
CA ALA A 67 13.89 -4.26 4.81
C ALA A 67 12.38 -4.45 5.10
N ILE A 68 11.52 -3.59 4.53
CA ILE A 68 10.06 -3.69 4.56
C ILE A 68 9.63 -4.49 3.31
N GLY A 69 9.07 -5.69 3.51
CA GLY A 69 8.31 -6.41 2.46
C GLY A 69 9.02 -7.60 1.79
N SER A 70 9.18 -8.73 2.49
CA SER A 70 9.69 -10.00 1.92
C SER A 70 8.62 -10.87 1.24
N ARG A 71 7.35 -10.46 1.20
CA ARG A 71 6.27 -11.19 0.53
C ARG A 71 5.78 -10.42 -0.69
N GLN A 72 5.70 -11.10 -1.83
CA GLN A 72 5.09 -10.57 -3.06
C GLN A 72 3.61 -10.23 -2.82
N VAL A 73 3.18 -9.02 -3.21
CA VAL A 73 1.78 -8.59 -3.14
C VAL A 73 1.02 -9.16 -4.33
N ARG A 74 -0.07 -9.89 -4.09
CA ARG A 74 -0.96 -10.39 -5.14
C ARG A 74 -2.08 -9.39 -5.40
N ILE A 75 -2.15 -8.87 -6.61
CA ILE A 75 -3.13 -7.88 -7.04
C ILE A 75 -4.02 -8.52 -8.10
N LEU A 76 -5.34 -8.43 -7.91
CA LEU A 76 -6.30 -8.66 -8.98
C LEU A 76 -6.58 -7.31 -9.65
N MET A 77 -6.46 -7.22 -10.96
CA MET A 77 -6.83 -6.02 -11.71
C MET A 77 -8.02 -6.32 -12.62
N ALA A 78 -9.05 -5.48 -12.55
CA ALA A 78 -10.24 -5.56 -13.40
C ALA A 78 -10.36 -4.29 -14.26
N ASP A 79 -10.12 -4.44 -15.57
CA ASP A 79 -10.18 -3.37 -16.57
C ASP A 79 -10.48 -4.02 -17.93
N ASP A 80 -11.40 -3.47 -18.72
CA ASP A 80 -11.72 -3.99 -20.06
C ASP A 80 -10.73 -3.50 -21.13
N ASP A 81 -9.92 -2.49 -20.83
CA ASP A 81 -8.87 -2.00 -21.71
C ASP A 81 -7.55 -2.78 -21.49
N ALA A 82 -7.29 -3.72 -22.40
CA ALA A 82 -6.05 -4.50 -22.41
C ALA A 82 -4.78 -3.64 -22.49
N SER A 83 -4.85 -2.41 -23.04
CA SER A 83 -3.71 -1.50 -23.09
C SER A 83 -3.37 -0.93 -21.72
N VAL A 84 -4.38 -0.63 -20.89
CA VAL A 84 -4.20 -0.18 -19.50
C VAL A 84 -3.62 -1.32 -18.67
N ALA A 85 -4.16 -2.55 -18.82
CA ALA A 85 -3.62 -3.72 -18.14
C ALA A 85 -2.15 -3.99 -18.49
N ALA A 86 -1.78 -3.89 -19.77
CA ALA A 86 -0.40 -4.05 -20.23
C ALA A 86 0.52 -2.93 -19.71
N PHE A 87 0.02 -1.71 -19.59
CA PHE A 87 0.75 -0.60 -19.01
C PHE A 87 0.99 -0.80 -17.51
N VAL A 88 -0.04 -1.14 -16.73
CA VAL A 88 0.06 -1.40 -15.30
C VAL A 88 1.05 -2.53 -15.00
N ARG A 89 1.06 -3.61 -15.78
CA ARG A 89 2.07 -4.68 -15.68
C ARG A 89 3.52 -4.18 -15.82
N LYS A 90 3.76 -3.18 -16.67
CA LYS A 90 5.11 -2.60 -16.85
C LYS A 90 5.50 -1.69 -15.69
N VAL A 91 4.51 -1.04 -15.10
CA VAL A 91 4.69 -0.06 -14.03
C VAL A 91 4.89 -0.74 -12.68
N LEU A 92 4.23 -1.88 -12.45
CA LEU A 92 4.37 -2.67 -11.23
C LEU A 92 5.48 -3.72 -11.38
N PRO A 93 6.62 -3.60 -10.67
CA PRO A 93 7.73 -4.53 -10.81
C PRO A 93 7.38 -5.95 -10.33
N GLU A 94 7.58 -6.94 -11.21
CA GLU A 94 7.24 -8.36 -10.98
C GLU A 94 7.92 -8.97 -9.74
N GLY A 95 9.04 -8.41 -9.29
CA GLY A 95 9.74 -8.84 -8.07
C GLY A 95 8.97 -8.54 -6.78
N ARG A 96 8.11 -7.52 -6.77
CA ARG A 96 7.32 -7.08 -5.59
C ARG A 96 5.83 -7.36 -5.75
N PHE A 97 5.30 -7.28 -6.97
CA PHE A 97 3.87 -7.43 -7.27
C PHE A 97 3.62 -8.61 -8.22
N HIS A 98 2.55 -9.34 -7.97
CA HIS A 98 2.01 -10.35 -8.86
C HIS A 98 0.62 -9.92 -9.32
N LEU A 99 0.46 -9.67 -10.62
CA LEU A 99 -0.79 -9.17 -11.19
C LEU A 99 -1.56 -10.27 -11.91
N ASP A 100 -2.73 -10.60 -11.39
CA ASP A 100 -3.75 -11.38 -12.10
C ASP A 100 -4.74 -10.42 -12.77
N LEU A 101 -5.16 -10.72 -14.00
CA LEU A 101 -6.01 -9.84 -14.80
C LEU A 101 -7.42 -10.44 -14.94
N ALA A 102 -8.42 -9.59 -14.80
CA ALA A 102 -9.79 -9.80 -15.21
C ALA A 102 -10.15 -8.77 -16.29
N SER A 103 -10.66 -9.25 -17.42
CA SER A 103 -10.93 -8.43 -18.61
C SER A 103 -12.30 -7.75 -18.57
N ASN A 104 -13.08 -7.96 -17.49
CA ASN A 104 -14.39 -7.39 -17.24
C ASN A 104 -14.85 -7.71 -15.79
N GLY A 105 -15.97 -7.10 -15.36
CA GLY A 105 -16.52 -7.32 -14.03
C GLY A 105 -17.03 -8.75 -13.76
N GLU A 106 -17.49 -9.49 -14.78
CA GLU A 106 -17.95 -10.88 -14.59
C GLU A 106 -16.78 -11.81 -14.25
N GLU A 107 -15.68 -11.68 -14.99
CA GLU A 107 -14.43 -12.41 -14.74
C GLU A 107 -13.85 -12.05 -13.37
N CYS A 108 -13.86 -10.77 -13.00
CA CYS A 108 -13.43 -10.31 -11.67
C CYS A 108 -14.22 -11.00 -10.55
N LEU A 109 -15.56 -10.97 -10.61
CA LEU A 109 -16.42 -11.63 -9.62
C LEU A 109 -16.25 -13.15 -9.63
N HIS A 110 -15.99 -13.77 -10.78
CA HIS A 110 -15.69 -15.20 -10.85
C HIS A 110 -14.38 -15.54 -10.11
N ILE A 111 -13.31 -14.77 -10.34
CA ILE A 111 -12.03 -14.95 -9.68
C ILE A 111 -12.17 -14.72 -8.17
N LEU A 112 -12.84 -13.66 -7.74
CA LEU A 112 -13.06 -13.38 -6.31
C LEU A 112 -13.83 -14.49 -5.59
N ARG A 113 -14.83 -15.11 -6.25
CA ARG A 113 -15.55 -16.26 -5.67
C ARG A 113 -14.73 -17.53 -5.59
N THR A 114 -13.85 -17.77 -6.57
CA THR A 114 -13.02 -18.97 -6.63
C THR A 114 -11.76 -18.86 -5.77
N GLN A 115 -11.28 -17.64 -5.52
CA GLN A 115 -10.09 -17.32 -4.74
C GLN A 115 -10.35 -16.19 -3.70
N PRO A 116 -11.26 -16.38 -2.73
CA PRO A 116 -11.72 -15.32 -1.83
C PRO A 116 -10.65 -14.73 -0.89
N ARG A 117 -9.49 -15.40 -0.75
CA ARG A 117 -8.31 -14.92 0.00
C ARG A 117 -7.03 -14.98 -0.85
N GLY A 118 -7.19 -14.94 -2.17
CA GLY A 118 -6.09 -15.08 -3.12
C GLY A 118 -5.29 -13.80 -3.33
N PHE A 119 -5.86 -12.66 -2.94
CA PHE A 119 -5.37 -11.32 -3.30
C PHE A 119 -5.23 -10.45 -2.07
N ASP A 120 -4.24 -9.57 -2.11
CA ASP A 120 -3.97 -8.57 -1.07
C ASP A 120 -4.58 -7.20 -1.48
N LEU A 121 -4.89 -6.98 -2.76
CA LEU A 121 -5.52 -5.76 -3.29
C LEU A 121 -6.33 -6.05 -4.57
N LEU A 122 -7.46 -5.37 -4.74
CA LEU A 122 -8.18 -5.25 -6.02
C LEU A 122 -7.92 -3.88 -6.65
N LEU A 123 -7.39 -3.84 -7.88
CA LEU A 123 -7.30 -2.65 -8.72
C LEU A 123 -8.49 -2.63 -9.68
N LEU A 124 -9.42 -1.70 -9.50
CA LEU A 124 -10.74 -1.75 -10.15
C LEU A 124 -11.01 -0.54 -11.03
N ASP A 125 -11.32 -0.75 -12.30
CA ASP A 125 -11.99 0.27 -13.11
C ASP A 125 -13.50 0.30 -12.80
N LEU A 126 -14.06 1.51 -12.71
CA LEU A 126 -15.49 1.70 -12.50
C LEU A 126 -16.30 1.55 -13.80
N MET A 127 -15.69 1.90 -14.94
CA MET A 127 -16.38 2.05 -16.21
C MET A 127 -16.12 0.87 -17.16
N MET A 128 -16.67 -0.30 -16.82
CA MET A 128 -16.62 -1.50 -17.68
C MET A 128 -17.98 -1.83 -18.30
N PRO A 129 -18.02 -2.43 -19.51
CA PRO A 129 -19.26 -2.89 -20.14
C PRO A 129 -19.85 -4.11 -19.42
N GLY A 130 -21.19 -4.20 -19.40
CA GLY A 130 -21.90 -5.28 -18.73
C GLY A 130 -21.89 -5.09 -17.21
N VAL A 131 -21.04 -5.83 -16.51
CA VAL A 131 -20.83 -5.67 -15.06
C VAL A 131 -19.81 -4.55 -14.83
N SER A 132 -20.29 -3.42 -14.33
CA SER A 132 -19.46 -2.25 -14.01
C SER A 132 -18.64 -2.47 -12.72
N GLY A 133 -17.63 -1.64 -12.48
CA GLY A 133 -16.91 -1.69 -11.20
C GLY A 133 -17.79 -1.35 -10.00
N TYR A 134 -18.81 -0.50 -10.17
CA TYR A 134 -19.82 -0.29 -9.13
C TYR A 134 -20.63 -1.56 -8.84
N ASP A 135 -20.97 -2.36 -9.86
CA ASP A 135 -21.63 -3.64 -9.65
C ASP A 135 -20.71 -4.64 -8.92
N VAL A 136 -19.40 -4.62 -9.23
CA VAL A 136 -18.41 -5.41 -8.48
C VAL A 136 -18.39 -4.99 -7.01
N LEU A 137 -18.28 -3.68 -6.71
CA LEU A 137 -18.30 -3.15 -5.34
C LEU A 137 -19.59 -3.53 -4.60
N ARG A 138 -20.75 -3.42 -5.27
CA ARG A 138 -22.05 -3.81 -4.71
C ARG A 138 -22.07 -5.29 -4.36
N GLN A 139 -21.62 -6.16 -5.27
CA GLN A 139 -21.58 -7.60 -5.04
C GLN A 139 -20.62 -7.97 -3.92
N MET A 140 -19.44 -7.33 -3.86
CA MET A 140 -18.51 -7.51 -2.75
C MET A 140 -19.19 -7.16 -1.43
N ALA A 141 -19.83 -5.98 -1.34
CA ALA A 141 -20.50 -5.52 -0.12
C ALA A 141 -21.59 -6.50 0.38
N LEU A 142 -22.35 -7.08 -0.55
CA LEU A 142 -23.39 -8.07 -0.25
C LEU A 142 -22.83 -9.43 0.19
N SER A 143 -21.62 -9.79 -0.27
CA SER A 143 -21.05 -11.12 -0.05
C SER A 143 -20.43 -11.31 1.33
N GLY A 144 -20.24 -10.23 2.11
CA GLY A 144 -19.55 -10.27 3.42
C GLY A 144 -18.05 -10.60 3.34
N THR A 145 -17.56 -11.03 2.17
CA THR A 145 -16.14 -11.19 1.82
C THR A 145 -15.41 -9.84 1.79
N SER A 146 -16.17 -8.74 1.70
CA SER A 146 -15.74 -7.35 1.67
C SER A 146 -14.90 -6.84 2.83
N ALA A 147 -14.90 -7.51 3.97
CA ALA A 147 -14.14 -7.02 5.11
C ALA A 147 -12.62 -7.14 4.94
N SER A 148 -12.14 -8.01 4.02
CA SER A 148 -10.71 -8.34 3.95
C SER A 148 -9.97 -7.92 2.67
N LEU A 149 -10.66 -7.69 1.55
CA LEU A 149 -9.98 -7.31 0.30
C LEU A 149 -10.12 -5.80 0.04
N PRO A 150 -9.06 -5.00 0.28
CA PRO A 150 -9.09 -3.58 -0.06
C PRO A 150 -9.20 -3.36 -1.58
N VAL A 151 -9.86 -2.26 -1.95
CA VAL A 151 -10.05 -1.85 -3.34
C VAL A 151 -9.36 -0.51 -3.61
N LEU A 152 -8.46 -0.49 -4.59
CA LEU A 152 -7.92 0.72 -5.18
C LEU A 152 -8.63 0.96 -6.52
N VAL A 153 -9.33 2.08 -6.65
CA VAL A 153 -10.04 2.39 -7.89
C VAL A 153 -9.07 3.06 -8.86
N LEU A 154 -9.04 2.58 -10.10
CA LEU A 154 -8.25 3.14 -11.19
C LEU A 154 -9.18 3.56 -12.34
N THR A 155 -9.65 4.81 -12.34
CA THR A 155 -10.68 5.30 -13.26
C THR A 155 -10.44 6.73 -13.70
N ASN A 156 -10.77 7.07 -14.96
CA ASN A 156 -10.81 8.48 -15.40
C ASN A 156 -12.16 9.16 -15.15
N TYR A 157 -13.15 8.43 -14.62
CA TYR A 157 -14.50 8.91 -14.35
C TYR A 157 -14.88 8.54 -12.90
N PRO A 158 -14.31 9.25 -11.90
CA PRO A 158 -14.55 8.93 -10.49
C PRO A 158 -15.88 9.45 -9.97
N GLU A 159 -16.59 10.31 -10.71
CA GLU A 159 -17.80 10.97 -10.24
C GLU A 159 -18.99 9.99 -10.17
N PRO A 160 -19.55 9.75 -8.97
CA PRO A 160 -20.75 8.92 -8.83
C PRO A 160 -21.96 9.63 -9.45
N ARG A 161 -22.78 8.87 -10.17
CA ARG A 161 -24.01 9.32 -10.84
C ARG A 161 -25.25 9.14 -9.97
N THR A 162 -25.15 8.31 -8.93
CA THR A 162 -26.22 8.04 -7.97
C THR A 162 -25.71 8.11 -6.53
N ASP A 163 -26.62 8.29 -5.58
CA ASP A 163 -26.26 8.25 -4.16
C ASP A 163 -25.77 6.86 -3.71
N GLU A 164 -26.26 5.80 -4.35
CA GLU A 164 -25.78 4.43 -4.11
C GLU A 164 -24.32 4.28 -4.56
N GLU A 165 -23.97 4.74 -5.76
CA GLU A 165 -22.59 4.74 -6.25
C GLU A 165 -21.66 5.56 -5.33
N ARG A 166 -22.14 6.71 -4.83
CA ARG A 166 -21.40 7.49 -3.83
C ARG A 166 -21.17 6.69 -2.55
N GLN A 167 -22.22 6.06 -2.01
CA GLN A 167 -22.12 5.23 -0.81
C GLN A 167 -21.15 4.07 -0.98
N LEU A 168 -21.09 3.44 -2.16
CA LEU A 168 -20.13 2.37 -2.44
C LEU A 168 -18.68 2.85 -2.42
N LEU A 169 -18.40 4.06 -2.91
CA LEU A 169 -17.06 4.67 -2.88
C LEU A 169 -16.67 5.14 -1.49
N GLU A 170 -17.63 5.63 -0.70
CA GLU A 170 -17.40 6.04 0.68
C GLU A 170 -17.39 4.86 1.66
N HIS A 171 -17.81 3.68 1.21
CA HIS A 171 -17.73 2.46 1.99
C HIS A 171 -16.26 2.14 2.25
N GLY A 172 -15.90 1.79 3.49
CA GLY A 172 -14.51 1.60 3.95
C GLY A 172 -13.70 0.48 3.28
N MET A 173 -14.15 -0.03 2.14
CA MET A 173 -13.43 -0.95 1.25
C MET A 173 -12.61 -0.23 0.18
N VAL A 174 -13.10 0.91 -0.30
CA VAL A 174 -12.37 1.72 -1.29
C VAL A 174 -11.34 2.53 -0.54
N LEU A 175 -10.07 2.24 -0.79
CA LEU A 175 -8.94 2.87 -0.12
C LEU A 175 -8.64 4.25 -0.71
N ASP A 176 -8.59 4.30 -2.04
CA ASP A 176 -8.27 5.51 -2.78
C ASP A 176 -8.80 5.38 -4.22
N ILE A 177 -8.86 6.52 -4.90
CA ILE A 177 -9.30 6.64 -6.29
C ILE A 177 -8.22 7.38 -7.06
N VAL A 178 -7.57 6.67 -7.98
CA VAL A 178 -6.47 7.19 -8.81
C VAL A 178 -6.93 7.25 -10.26
N SER A 179 -6.58 8.32 -10.96
CA SER A 179 -6.90 8.41 -12.40
C SER A 179 -5.89 7.66 -13.26
N LYS A 180 -6.38 7.01 -14.32
CA LYS A 180 -5.51 6.34 -15.31
C LYS A 180 -4.54 7.35 -15.93
N THR A 181 -4.99 8.58 -16.15
CA THR A 181 -4.15 9.69 -16.63
C THR A 181 -3.01 10.02 -15.67
N ALA A 182 -3.26 10.10 -14.36
CA ALA A 182 -2.22 10.39 -13.37
C ALA A 182 -1.14 9.30 -13.33
N VAL A 183 -1.53 8.03 -13.46
CA VAL A 183 -0.55 6.91 -13.55
C VAL A 183 0.24 6.98 -14.86
N HIS A 184 -0.38 7.41 -15.95
CA HIS A 184 0.33 7.59 -17.22
C HIS A 184 1.37 8.72 -17.16
N GLU A 185 1.03 9.84 -16.53
CA GLU A 185 1.93 11.00 -16.37
C GLU A 185 3.05 10.74 -15.34
N ASN A 186 2.74 9.98 -14.28
CA ASN A 186 3.72 9.53 -13.29
C ASN A 186 3.59 8.02 -13.07
N PRO A 187 4.31 7.19 -13.85
CA PRO A 187 4.27 5.74 -13.69
C PRO A 187 4.57 5.28 -12.26
N SER A 188 5.49 5.93 -11.56
CA SER A 188 5.85 5.50 -10.19
C SER A 188 4.69 5.66 -9.18
N LEU A 189 3.67 6.46 -9.48
CA LEU A 189 2.56 6.74 -8.58
C LEU A 189 1.83 5.47 -8.14
N LEU A 190 1.50 4.58 -9.09
CA LEU A 190 0.70 3.41 -8.79
C LEU A 190 1.44 2.44 -7.85
N ALA A 191 2.74 2.23 -8.06
CA ALA A 191 3.55 1.40 -7.17
C ALA A 191 3.55 1.97 -5.74
N HIS A 192 3.83 3.27 -5.58
CA HIS A 192 3.85 3.91 -4.26
C HIS A 192 2.49 3.88 -3.56
N VAL A 193 1.38 4.12 -4.29
CA VAL A 193 0.03 4.08 -3.70
C VAL A 193 -0.32 2.66 -3.26
N VAL A 194 0.03 1.64 -4.04
CA VAL A 194 -0.19 0.24 -3.68
C VAL A 194 0.64 -0.13 -2.44
N GLU A 195 1.93 0.22 -2.40
CA GLU A 195 2.81 -0.07 -1.26
C GLU A 195 2.30 0.56 0.03
N TRP A 196 1.99 1.86 -0.01
CA TRP A 196 1.43 2.57 1.13
C TRP A 196 0.20 1.87 1.71
N HIS A 197 -0.72 1.47 0.86
CA HIS A 197 -1.99 0.89 1.29
C HIS A 197 -1.86 -0.55 1.79
N VAL A 198 -1.02 -1.36 1.15
CA VAL A 198 -0.78 -2.75 1.58
C VAL A 198 -0.03 -2.80 2.92
N GLU A 199 0.92 -1.89 3.12
CA GLU A 199 1.68 -1.80 4.38
C GLU A 199 0.81 -1.31 5.54
N VAL A 200 -0.02 -0.29 5.32
CA VAL A 200 -0.97 0.22 6.34
C VAL A 200 -2.07 -0.80 6.67
N ALA A 201 -2.48 -1.64 5.70
CA ALA A 201 -3.46 -2.71 5.94
C ALA A 201 -2.87 -3.90 6.71
N GLY A 202 -1.63 -4.33 6.41
CA GLY A 202 -0.96 -5.43 7.08
C GLY A 202 -0.69 -5.19 8.58
N ASP A 203 -0.47 -3.94 8.98
CA ASP A 203 -0.28 -3.58 10.39
C ASP A 203 -1.57 -3.64 11.23
N ARG A 204 -2.75 -3.64 10.60
CA ARG A 204 -4.05 -3.74 11.29
C ARG A 204 -4.43 -5.19 11.64
N GLU A 205 -4.16 -6.15 10.76
CA GLU A 205 -4.45 -7.58 11.04
C GLU A 205 -3.56 -8.13 12.18
N GLY A 206 -2.29 -7.69 12.27
CA GLY A 206 -1.38 -8.11 13.34
C GLY A 206 -1.75 -7.60 14.75
N LEU A 207 -2.64 -6.60 14.85
CA LEU A 207 -3.16 -6.09 16.12
C LEU A 207 -4.45 -6.82 16.55
N GLU A 208 -5.23 -7.35 15.61
CA GLU A 208 -6.46 -8.09 15.90
C GLU A 208 -6.22 -9.56 16.26
N GLU A 209 -5.18 -10.21 15.73
CA GLU A 209 -4.79 -11.57 16.14
C GLU A 209 -4.06 -11.62 17.51
N ALA A 210 -3.61 -10.47 18.02
CA ALA A 210 -2.88 -10.34 19.28
C ALA A 210 -3.75 -9.92 20.49
N ALA A 211 -5.06 -9.74 20.29
CA ALA A 211 -6.03 -9.32 21.30
C ALA A 211 -6.98 -10.46 21.72
#